data_AF-A0A7S7QGH3-F1
#
_entry.id   AF-A0A7S7QGH3-F1
#
_cell.length_a   1.000
_cell.length_b   1.000
_cell.length_c   1.000
_cell.angle_alpha   90.00
_cell.angle_beta   90.00
_cell.angle_gamma   90.00
#
_symmetry.space_group_name_H-M   'P 1'
#
loop_
_entity.id
_entity.type
_entity.pdbx_description
1 polymer ?
#
loop_
_entity_poly.entity_id
_entity_poly.type
_entity_poly.pdbx_seq_one_letter_code
_entity_poly.pdbx_strand_id
1 'polypeptide(L)'
;MSIDQSRHVATSDDGDFTLSIDDALERYARAGLPRTPRSIQRYCAKGHLDCRLVETAFGEKYLISPSSIDKHIAYIEEVRPVSAGRDVSRHVATDVAPENKDHIALAPGPTSEDKSRLGATNPPDESRYVAALERENAFLRDQVTVKDKQIGELTERARETNLLIHGLQKMLTPLLGTAPSGDQNREDRSISGMQ
;
A
#
# COMPACT_ATOMS: atom_id res chain seq x y z
N MET A 1 -42.16 -35.40 32.96
CA MET A 1 -41.35 -35.13 31.75
C MET A 1 -40.98 -33.66 31.78
N SER A 2 -39.83 -33.31 32.36
CA SER A 2 -39.37 -31.92 32.43
C SER A 2 -38.25 -31.76 31.42
N ILE A 3 -38.50 -30.92 30.42
CA ILE A 3 -37.60 -30.67 29.30
C ILE A 3 -36.46 -29.80 29.82
N ASP A 4 -35.26 -30.36 29.79
CA ASP A 4 -33.99 -29.68 30.05
C ASP A 4 -33.83 -28.50 29.09
N GLN A 5 -34.00 -27.28 29.61
CA GLN A 5 -33.71 -26.07 28.86
C GLN A 5 -32.19 -25.88 28.85
N SER A 6 -31.57 -26.40 27.79
CA SER A 6 -30.19 -26.11 27.40
C SER A 6 -29.97 -24.59 27.47
N ARG A 7 -29.19 -24.17 28.47
CA ARG A 7 -28.69 -22.80 28.57
C ARG A 7 -27.88 -22.52 27.31
N HIS A 8 -28.23 -21.46 26.57
CA HIS A 8 -27.40 -20.98 25.48
C HIS A 8 -26.00 -20.68 26.04
N VAL A 9 -25.02 -21.51 25.64
CA VAL A 9 -23.61 -21.25 25.87
C VAL A 9 -23.28 -19.97 25.10
N ALA A 10 -22.81 -18.95 25.80
CA ALA A 10 -22.18 -17.80 25.18
C ALA A 10 -20.92 -18.31 24.46
N THR A 11 -20.99 -18.43 23.14
CA THR A 11 -19.81 -18.61 22.28
C THR A 11 -19.08 -17.27 22.24
N SER A 12 -18.33 -16.92 23.29
CA SER A 12 -17.31 -15.89 23.15
C SER A 12 -16.25 -16.45 22.22
N ASP A 13 -16.26 -15.92 21.01
CA ASP A 13 -15.58 -16.35 19.80
C ASP A 13 -14.06 -16.06 19.86
N ASP A 14 -13.40 -16.45 20.95
CA ASP A 14 -11.99 -16.15 21.17
C ASP A 14 -11.06 -16.90 20.21
N GLY A 15 -11.58 -17.94 19.56
CA GLY A 15 -10.93 -18.72 18.51
C GLY A 15 -10.98 -18.09 17.12
N ASP A 16 -11.76 -17.02 16.93
CA ASP A 16 -11.96 -16.44 15.60
C ASP A 16 -10.83 -15.50 15.18
N PHE A 17 -10.13 -14.87 16.12
CA PHE A 17 -9.06 -13.91 15.82
C PHE A 17 -7.70 -14.59 15.76
N THR A 18 -7.40 -15.24 14.64
CA THR A 18 -6.16 -16.03 14.42
C THR A 18 -5.15 -15.37 13.49
N LEU A 19 -5.57 -14.45 12.62
CA LEU A 19 -4.71 -13.92 11.57
C LEU A 19 -4.03 -12.63 11.97
N SER A 20 -2.77 -12.48 11.57
CA SER A 20 -2.05 -11.22 11.69
C SER A 20 -2.34 -10.27 10.53
N ILE A 21 -1.82 -9.04 10.63
CA ILE A 21 -1.85 -8.07 9.52
C ILE A 21 -1.18 -8.63 8.27
N ASP A 22 -0.05 -9.31 8.41
CA ASP A 22 0.70 -9.85 7.27
C ASP A 22 -0.10 -10.96 6.57
N ASP A 23 -0.73 -11.85 7.34
CA ASP A 23 -1.61 -12.89 6.79
C ASP A 23 -2.83 -12.28 6.06
N ALA A 24 -3.36 -11.18 6.59
CA ALA A 24 -4.44 -10.45 5.93
C ALA A 24 -3.97 -9.87 4.58
N LEU A 25 -2.76 -9.30 4.52
CA LEU A 25 -2.20 -8.77 3.27
C LEU A 25 -2.11 -9.85 2.18
N GLU A 26 -1.67 -11.06 2.55
CA GLU A 26 -1.62 -12.18 1.62
C GLU A 26 -3.00 -12.56 1.08
N ARG A 27 -4.04 -12.55 1.93
CA ARG A 27 -5.42 -12.83 1.49
C ARG A 27 -5.93 -11.78 0.52
N TYR A 28 -5.71 -10.50 0.81
CA TYR A 28 -6.05 -9.41 -0.10
C TYR A 28 -5.29 -9.50 -1.43
N ALA A 29 -4.00 -9.83 -1.39
CA ALA A 29 -3.20 -10.05 -2.60
C ALA A 29 -3.72 -11.23 -3.42
N ARG A 30 -4.09 -12.34 -2.77
CA ARG A 30 -4.66 -13.52 -3.43
C ARG A 30 -6.01 -13.24 -4.10
N ALA A 31 -6.80 -12.32 -3.55
CA ALA A 31 -8.04 -11.84 -4.15
C ALA A 31 -7.81 -10.77 -5.26
N GLY A 32 -6.57 -10.45 -5.62
CA GLY A 32 -6.27 -9.43 -6.64
C GLY A 32 -6.51 -7.99 -6.17
N LEU A 33 -6.60 -7.79 -4.85
CA LEU A 33 -6.83 -6.50 -4.20
C LEU A 33 -5.68 -6.15 -3.27
N PRO A 34 -4.43 -6.01 -3.76
CA PRO A 34 -3.29 -5.76 -2.89
C PRO A 34 -3.49 -4.50 -2.04
N ARG A 35 -3.22 -4.64 -0.73
CA ARG A 35 -3.31 -3.56 0.25
C ARG A 35 -1.96 -3.33 0.91
N THR A 36 -1.85 -2.23 1.64
CA THR A 36 -0.68 -1.92 2.47
C THR A 36 -0.98 -2.23 3.94
N PRO A 37 0.04 -2.51 4.78
CA PRO A 37 -0.16 -2.75 6.21
C PRO A 37 -0.97 -1.63 6.89
N ARG A 38 -0.67 -0.37 6.55
CA ARG A 38 -1.40 0.82 7.03
C ARG A 38 -2.88 0.83 6.64
N SER A 39 -3.23 0.27 5.48
CA SER A 39 -4.63 0.15 5.05
C SER A 39 -5.37 -0.88 5.89
N ILE A 40 -4.76 -2.04 6.15
CA ILE A 40 -5.34 -3.09 7.00
C ILE A 40 -5.55 -2.58 8.43
N GLN A 41 -4.54 -1.91 9.00
CA GLN A 41 -4.64 -1.24 10.30
C GLN A 41 -5.78 -0.22 10.34
N ARG A 42 -5.95 0.56 9.26
CA ARG A 42 -7.05 1.52 9.16
C ARG A 42 -8.42 0.84 9.05
N TYR A 43 -8.53 -0.31 8.39
CA TYR A 43 -9.78 -1.08 8.35
C TYR A 43 -10.14 -1.65 9.72
N CYS A 44 -9.14 -2.12 10.46
CA CYS A 44 -9.27 -2.53 11.86
C CYS A 44 -9.77 -1.37 12.73
N ALA A 45 -9.11 -0.21 12.67
CA ALA A 45 -9.49 0.98 13.46
C ALA A 45 -10.88 1.54 13.11
N LYS A 46 -11.33 1.37 11.86
CA LYS A 46 -12.66 1.81 11.40
C LYS A 46 -13.77 0.79 11.62
N GLY A 47 -13.45 -0.42 12.10
CA GLY A 47 -14.42 -1.51 12.27
C GLY A 47 -14.91 -2.11 10.95
N HIS A 48 -14.13 -1.99 9.87
CA HIS A 48 -14.42 -2.70 8.62
C HIS A 48 -13.93 -4.16 8.65
N LEU A 49 -13.00 -4.45 9.56
CA LEU A 49 -12.55 -5.79 9.87
C LEU A 49 -12.77 -6.04 11.35
N ASP A 50 -13.18 -7.26 11.69
CA ASP A 50 -13.29 -7.68 13.08
C ASP A 50 -11.88 -8.01 13.55
N CYS A 51 -11.36 -7.18 14.46
CA CYS A 51 -10.02 -7.32 14.98
C CYS A 51 -9.97 -7.08 16.49
N ARG A 52 -9.03 -7.74 17.16
CA ARG A 52 -8.62 -7.44 18.54
C ARG A 52 -7.17 -7.03 18.58
N LEU A 53 -6.86 -6.11 19.48
CA LEU A 53 -5.50 -5.71 19.77
C LEU A 53 -5.03 -6.55 20.96
N VAL A 54 -3.93 -7.29 20.79
CA VAL A 54 -3.36 -8.15 21.83
C VAL A 54 -1.95 -7.67 22.15
N GLU A 55 -1.70 -7.46 23.44
CA GLU A 55 -0.35 -7.16 23.94
C GLU A 55 0.53 -8.40 23.82
N THR A 56 1.66 -8.24 23.14
CA THR A 56 2.71 -9.25 23.02
C THR A 56 3.98 -8.76 23.71
N ALA A 57 4.94 -9.66 23.95
CA ALA A 57 6.22 -9.31 24.59
C ALA A 57 7.01 -8.21 23.87
N PHE A 58 6.70 -7.94 22.60
CA PHE A 58 7.38 -6.95 21.75
C PHE A 58 6.49 -5.75 21.40
N GLY A 59 5.33 -5.62 22.04
CA GLY A 59 4.35 -4.55 21.80
C GLY A 59 2.98 -5.09 21.38
N GLU A 60 2.12 -4.21 20.85
CA GLU A 60 0.74 -4.55 20.48
C GLU A 60 0.64 -5.11 19.07
N LYS A 61 -0.16 -6.15 18.87
CA LYS A 61 -0.43 -6.75 17.56
C LYS A 61 -1.93 -6.92 17.33
N TYR A 62 -2.36 -6.63 16.11
CA TYR A 62 -3.72 -6.94 15.67
C TYR A 62 -3.86 -8.43 15.35
N LEU A 63 -4.89 -9.05 15.90
CA LEU A 63 -5.41 -10.34 15.48
C LEU A 63 -6.79 -10.13 14.84
N ILE A 64 -6.96 -10.64 13.63
CA ILE A 64 -8.08 -10.37 12.74
C ILE A 64 -8.86 -11.67 12.51
N SER A 65 -10.18 -11.58 12.46
CA SER A 65 -11.02 -12.74 12.12
C SER A 65 -10.94 -13.03 10.61
N PRO A 66 -10.63 -14.29 10.20
CA PRO A 66 -10.68 -14.73 8.81
C PRO A 66 -11.98 -14.35 8.11
N SER A 67 -13.11 -14.56 8.77
CA SER A 67 -14.43 -14.37 8.18
C SER A 67 -14.71 -12.89 7.84
N SER A 68 -14.19 -11.96 8.66
CA SER A 68 -14.34 -10.52 8.42
C SER A 68 -13.56 -10.05 7.20
N ILE A 69 -12.39 -10.65 6.93
CA ILE A 69 -11.60 -10.37 5.74
C ILE A 69 -12.35 -10.81 4.49
N ASP A 70 -12.88 -12.04 4.51
CA ASP A 70 -13.57 -12.61 3.36
C ASP A 70 -14.84 -11.82 3.03
N LYS A 71 -15.62 -11.42 4.07
CA LYS A 71 -16.77 -10.51 3.92
C LYS A 71 -16.36 -9.16 3.31
N HIS A 72 -15.26 -8.58 3.79
CA HIS A 72 -14.81 -7.27 3.31
C HIS A 72 -14.25 -7.33 1.88
N ILE A 73 -13.58 -8.42 1.49
CA ILE A 73 -13.16 -8.66 0.11
C ILE A 73 -14.38 -8.74 -0.81
N ALA A 74 -15.37 -9.56 -0.45
CA ALA A 74 -16.61 -9.68 -1.23
C ALA A 74 -17.34 -8.34 -1.36
N TYR A 75 -17.42 -7.57 -0.28
CA TYR A 75 -17.98 -6.20 -0.31
C TYR A 75 -17.20 -5.28 -1.25
N ILE A 76 -15.86 -5.32 -1.23
CA ILE A 76 -15.06 -4.49 -2.14
C ILE A 76 -15.30 -4.92 -3.58
N GLU A 77 -15.38 -6.21 -3.88
CA GLU A 77 -15.64 -6.69 -5.24
C GLU A 77 -17.01 -6.25 -5.76
N GLU A 78 -18.05 -6.32 -4.92
CA GLU A 78 -19.40 -5.87 -5.24
C GLU A 78 -19.48 -4.35 -5.45
N VAL A 79 -18.82 -3.58 -4.58
CA VAL A 79 -18.86 -2.11 -4.60
C VAL A 79 -17.81 -1.53 -5.54
N ARG A 80 -16.88 -2.34 -6.09
CA ARG A 80 -15.81 -1.84 -6.96
C ARG A 80 -16.43 -1.15 -8.18
N PRO A 81 -16.26 0.17 -8.35
CA PRO A 81 -16.54 0.76 -9.65
C PRO A 81 -15.57 0.11 -10.65
N VAL A 82 -16.07 -0.26 -11.83
CA VAL A 82 -15.33 -0.89 -12.97
C VAL A 82 -14.11 -0.08 -13.46
N SER A 83 -13.75 1.01 -12.77
CA SER A 83 -12.75 1.99 -13.16
C SER A 83 -11.43 1.85 -12.39
N ALA A 84 -10.84 0.65 -12.37
CA ALA A 84 -9.41 0.50 -12.06
C ALA A 84 -8.54 0.41 -13.33
N GLY A 85 -9.07 0.84 -14.47
CA GLY A 85 -8.33 1.07 -15.71
C GLY A 85 -8.15 2.57 -15.93
N ARG A 86 -7.25 3.21 -15.20
CA ARG A 86 -6.54 4.43 -15.64
C ARG A 86 -5.45 4.78 -14.63
N ASP A 87 -4.29 4.21 -14.90
CA ASP A 87 -3.02 4.91 -14.71
C ASP A 87 -3.10 6.22 -15.52
N VAL A 88 -3.51 7.30 -14.85
CA VAL A 88 -3.42 8.66 -15.40
C VAL A 88 -2.72 9.48 -14.35
N SER A 89 -1.44 9.70 -14.61
CA SER A 89 -0.67 10.85 -14.17
C SER A 89 -1.58 12.04 -13.93
N ARG A 90 -1.61 12.50 -12.68
CA ARG A 90 -2.36 13.68 -12.24
C ARG A 90 -1.94 14.87 -13.11
N HIS A 91 -2.77 15.22 -14.09
CA HIS A 91 -2.62 16.49 -14.78
C HIS A 91 -3.11 17.62 -13.88
N VAL A 92 -2.26 18.65 -13.86
CA VAL A 92 -2.33 19.92 -13.16
C VAL A 92 -3.71 20.58 -13.24
N ALA A 93 -4.13 21.14 -12.11
CA ALA A 93 -5.33 21.95 -11.96
C ALA A 93 -5.33 23.15 -12.93
N THR A 94 -6.45 23.40 -13.58
CA THR A 94 -6.75 24.72 -14.15
C THR A 94 -8.18 25.09 -13.80
N ASP A 95 -8.26 26.22 -13.10
CA ASP A 95 -9.43 27.05 -12.86
C ASP A 95 -10.16 27.37 -14.17
N VAL A 96 -11.48 27.58 -14.08
CA VAL A 96 -12.37 28.42 -14.91
C VAL A 96 -13.80 27.89 -14.82
N ALA A 97 -14.65 28.66 -14.14
CA ALA A 97 -16.10 28.64 -14.29
C ALA A 97 -16.53 28.97 -15.73
N PRO A 98 -17.71 28.52 -16.18
CA PRO A 98 -18.68 29.56 -16.55
C PRO A 98 -20.15 29.21 -16.25
N GLU A 99 -20.88 30.24 -15.81
CA GLU A 99 -22.32 30.46 -16.04
C GLU A 99 -22.60 30.43 -17.57
N ASN A 100 -23.78 30.21 -18.15
CA ASN A 100 -25.13 30.69 -17.85
C ASN A 100 -26.07 30.16 -18.98
N LYS A 101 -27.37 29.97 -18.67
CA LYS A 101 -28.56 30.22 -19.53
C LYS A 101 -28.80 29.36 -20.78
N ASP A 102 -30.00 29.03 -21.24
CA ASP A 102 -31.42 29.05 -20.88
C ASP A 102 -32.07 28.27 -22.09
N HIS A 103 -33.16 27.48 -22.05
CA HIS A 103 -34.56 27.90 -22.04
C HIS A 103 -35.52 26.72 -22.39
N ILE A 104 -36.59 26.59 -21.57
CA ILE A 104 -38.04 26.43 -21.92
C ILE A 104 -38.49 25.06 -22.48
N ALA A 105 -39.53 24.34 -21.98
CA ALA A 105 -40.88 24.65 -21.45
C ALA A 105 -41.47 23.37 -20.78
N LEU A 106 -42.50 23.28 -19.94
CA LEU A 106 -43.66 24.14 -19.64
C LEU A 106 -44.33 23.68 -18.31
N ALA A 107 -44.73 24.65 -17.48
CA ALA A 107 -45.97 24.76 -16.68
C ALA A 107 -46.18 24.11 -15.27
N PRO A 108 -46.98 24.77 -14.39
CA PRO A 108 -46.76 24.85 -12.94
C PRO A 108 -47.88 24.23 -12.06
N GLY A 109 -47.52 23.78 -10.85
CA GLY A 109 -48.45 23.45 -9.77
C GLY A 109 -47.98 24.08 -8.44
N PRO A 110 -48.88 24.63 -7.61
CA PRO A 110 -48.51 25.49 -6.48
C PRO A 110 -48.15 24.71 -5.21
N THR A 111 -47.03 25.14 -4.60
CA THR A 111 -46.72 25.15 -3.15
C THR A 111 -46.96 23.89 -2.32
N SER A 112 -45.88 23.17 -2.02
CA SER A 112 -45.54 22.83 -0.62
C SER A 112 -44.03 22.58 -0.54
N GLU A 113 -43.36 23.30 0.35
CA GLU A 113 -41.89 23.28 0.50
C GLU A 113 -41.42 21.95 1.09
N ASP A 114 -40.92 21.07 0.23
CA ASP A 114 -39.98 20.02 0.62
C ASP A 114 -38.62 20.36 0.02
N LYS A 115 -37.78 21.04 0.80
CA LYS A 115 -36.36 21.18 0.51
C LYS A 115 -35.53 20.90 1.75
N SER A 116 -35.02 19.68 1.74
CA SER A 116 -33.61 19.38 1.94
C SER A 116 -33.07 19.64 3.34
N ARG A 117 -32.87 18.51 4.04
CA ARG A 117 -31.84 18.29 5.07
C ARG A 117 -30.73 19.33 4.96
N LEU A 118 -30.60 20.16 6.00
CA LEU A 118 -29.43 20.98 6.25
C LEU A 118 -28.21 20.05 6.27
N GLY A 119 -27.50 19.99 5.14
CA GLY A 119 -26.17 19.43 5.07
C GLY A 119 -25.27 20.25 5.99
N ALA A 120 -24.46 19.56 6.77
CA ALA A 120 -23.52 20.13 7.72
C ALA A 120 -22.74 21.30 7.11
N THR A 121 -23.17 22.52 7.40
CA THR A 121 -22.46 23.76 7.17
C THR A 121 -21.31 23.81 8.16
N ASN A 122 -20.12 23.41 7.68
CA ASN A 122 -18.82 24.02 7.94
C ASN A 122 -17.80 23.27 7.06
N PRO A 123 -17.15 23.90 6.06
CA PRO A 123 -15.97 23.30 5.47
C PRO A 123 -14.95 23.07 6.60
N PRO A 124 -14.41 21.85 6.78
CA PRO A 124 -13.37 21.63 7.78
C PRO A 124 -12.23 22.60 7.47
N ASP A 125 -11.78 23.35 8.47
CA ASP A 125 -10.74 24.39 8.40
C ASP A 125 -9.53 23.97 7.55
N GLU A 126 -9.63 24.13 6.22
CA GLU A 126 -8.69 23.59 5.23
C GLU A 126 -7.31 24.22 5.43
N SER A 127 -7.29 25.47 5.90
CA SER A 127 -6.10 26.23 6.25
C SER A 127 -5.25 25.53 7.31
N ARG A 128 -5.85 24.88 8.31
CA ARG A 128 -5.09 24.13 9.33
C ARG A 128 -4.42 22.88 8.75
N TYR A 129 -5.12 22.18 7.86
CA TYR A 129 -4.57 21.00 7.20
C TYR A 129 -3.45 21.36 6.24
N VAL A 130 -3.62 22.42 5.44
CA VAL A 130 -2.59 22.93 4.54
C VAL A 130 -1.33 23.31 5.34
N ALA A 131 -1.47 24.09 6.42
CA ALA A 131 -0.33 24.47 7.26
C ALA A 131 0.37 23.28 7.94
N ALA A 132 -0.37 22.22 8.28
CA ALA A 132 0.24 20.99 8.79
C ALA A 132 1.04 20.25 7.70
N LEU A 133 0.47 20.12 6.50
CA LEU A 133 1.12 19.49 5.35
C LEU A 133 2.35 20.26 4.87
N GLU A 134 2.32 21.59 4.90
CA GLU A 134 3.48 22.41 4.54
C GLU A 134 4.63 22.21 5.51
N ARG A 135 4.35 22.15 6.82
CA ARG A 135 5.36 21.85 7.84
C ARG A 135 5.96 20.46 7.67
N GLU A 136 5.13 19.46 7.42
CA GLU A 136 5.60 18.09 7.18
C GLU A 136 6.43 18.01 5.88
N ASN A 137 5.99 18.66 4.81
CA ASN A 137 6.75 18.71 3.56
C ASN A 137 8.11 19.39 3.72
N ALA A 138 8.18 20.50 4.47
CA ALA A 138 9.44 21.17 4.76
C ALA A 138 10.39 20.21 5.50
N PHE A 139 9.93 19.58 6.57
CA PHE A 139 10.70 18.62 7.34
C PHE A 139 11.18 17.41 6.51
N LEU A 140 10.32 16.87 5.65
CA LEU A 140 10.67 15.75 4.77
C LEU A 140 11.72 16.18 3.73
N ARG A 141 11.60 17.37 3.15
CA ARG A 141 12.61 17.91 2.22
C ARG A 141 13.95 18.08 2.90
N ASP A 142 13.99 18.66 4.10
CA ASP A 142 15.24 18.81 4.86
C ASP A 142 15.90 17.45 5.12
N GLN A 143 15.12 16.45 5.53
CA GLN A 143 15.63 15.09 5.69
C GLN A 143 16.19 14.50 4.40
N VAL A 144 15.51 14.71 3.27
CA VAL A 144 15.98 14.24 1.95
C VAL A 144 17.34 14.86 1.65
N THR A 145 17.52 16.17 1.87
CA THR A 145 18.82 16.82 1.62
C THR A 145 19.95 16.24 2.47
N VAL A 146 19.69 15.93 3.75
CA VAL A 146 20.68 15.32 4.65
C VAL A 146 21.02 13.91 4.19
N LYS A 147 20.01 13.11 3.83
CA LYS A 147 20.19 11.73 3.36
C LYS A 147 20.93 11.68 2.02
N ASP A 148 20.62 12.58 1.10
CA ASP A 148 21.31 12.67 -0.19
C ASP A 148 22.79 12.97 0.00
N LYS A 149 23.13 13.86 0.95
CA LYS A 149 24.53 14.12 1.33
C LYS A 149 25.21 12.85 1.88
N GLN A 150 24.55 12.15 2.79
CA GLN A 150 25.07 10.89 3.37
C GLN A 150 25.28 9.81 2.30
N ILE A 151 24.34 9.68 1.35
CA ILE A 151 24.46 8.76 0.22
C ILE A 151 25.68 9.11 -0.64
N GLY A 152 25.88 10.39 -0.93
CA GLY A 152 27.06 10.86 -1.66
C GLY A 152 28.37 10.46 -0.96
N GLU A 153 28.49 10.75 0.34
CA GLU A 153 29.67 10.41 1.14
C GLU A 153 29.93 8.90 1.20
N LEU A 154 28.89 8.08 1.37
CA LEU A 154 29.00 6.61 1.38
C LEU A 154 29.40 6.07 0.00
N THR A 155 28.89 6.67 -1.07
CA THR A 155 29.20 6.27 -2.45
C THR A 155 30.66 6.56 -2.80
N GLU A 156 31.19 7.72 -2.41
CA GLU A 156 32.60 8.05 -2.60
C GLU A 156 33.52 7.10 -1.81
N ARG A 157 33.21 6.83 -0.55
CA ARG A 157 33.97 5.83 0.24
C ARG A 157 33.96 4.45 -0.42
N ALA A 158 32.81 4.02 -0.95
CA ALA A 158 32.71 2.75 -1.66
C ALA A 158 33.57 2.74 -2.93
N ARG A 159 33.60 3.86 -3.68
CA ARG A 159 34.46 4.04 -4.85
C ARG A 159 35.94 3.94 -4.48
N GLU A 160 36.38 4.64 -3.44
CA GLU A 160 37.75 4.60 -2.92
C GLU A 160 38.14 3.17 -2.50
N THR A 161 37.26 2.50 -1.75
CA THR A 161 37.48 1.13 -1.30
C THR A 161 37.62 0.17 -2.49
N ASN A 162 36.79 0.30 -3.51
CA ASN A 162 36.89 -0.50 -4.74
C ASN A 162 38.21 -0.27 -5.48
N LEU A 163 38.69 0.98 -5.55
CA LEU A 163 39.99 1.30 -6.13
C LEU A 163 41.14 0.67 -5.34
N LEU A 164 41.09 0.73 -4.01
CA LEU A 164 42.10 0.13 -3.14
C LEU A 164 42.11 -1.40 -3.24
N ILE A 165 40.93 -2.03 -3.23
CA ILE A 165 40.78 -3.49 -3.41
C ILE A 165 41.34 -3.91 -4.76
N HIS A 166 41.00 -3.19 -5.85
CA HIS A 166 41.53 -3.47 -7.18
C HIS A 166 43.05 -3.31 -7.24
N GLY A 167 43.59 -2.26 -6.61
CA GLY A 167 45.03 -2.06 -6.48
C GLY A 167 45.71 -3.21 -5.73
N LEU A 168 45.13 -3.64 -4.61
CA LEU A 168 45.62 -4.77 -3.83
C LEU A 168 45.56 -6.08 -4.63
N GLN A 169 44.44 -6.36 -5.29
CA GLN A 169 44.28 -7.53 -6.15
C GLN A 169 45.32 -7.54 -7.27
N LYS A 170 45.60 -6.41 -7.94
CA LYS A 170 46.66 -6.31 -8.95
C LYS A 170 48.05 -6.66 -8.40
N MET A 171 48.36 -6.28 -7.16
CA MET A 171 49.65 -6.60 -6.54
C MET A 171 49.75 -8.08 -6.11
N LEU A 172 48.64 -8.67 -5.66
CA LEU A 172 48.61 -10.03 -5.14
C LEU A 172 48.42 -11.10 -6.25
N THR A 173 47.74 -10.76 -7.35
CA THR A 173 47.41 -11.70 -8.44
C THR A 173 48.65 -12.43 -9.00
N PRO A 174 49.80 -11.75 -9.25
CA PRO A 174 51.01 -12.43 -9.72
C PRO A 174 51.66 -13.35 -8.68
N LEU A 175 51.46 -13.09 -7.39
CA LEU A 175 52.05 -13.85 -6.28
C LEU A 175 51.21 -15.08 -5.90
N LEU A 176 49.90 -15.02 -6.15
CA LEU A 176 48.96 -16.10 -5.84
C LEU A 176 48.88 -17.17 -6.94
N GLY A 177 49.49 -16.92 -8.10
CA GLY A 177 49.49 -17.83 -9.25
C GLY A 177 48.12 -17.87 -9.93
N THR A 178 48.08 -17.57 -11.23
CA THR A 178 46.92 -17.89 -12.06
C THR A 178 46.71 -19.41 -12.04
N ALA A 179 45.64 -19.88 -11.41
CA ALA A 179 45.14 -21.21 -11.70
C ALA A 179 44.87 -21.28 -13.22
N PRO A 180 45.35 -22.30 -13.94
CA PRO A 180 45.04 -22.43 -15.36
C PRO A 180 43.54 -22.73 -15.47
N SER A 181 42.77 -21.72 -15.88
CA SER A 181 41.36 -21.89 -16.26
C SER A 181 41.32 -22.82 -17.46
N GLY A 182 40.94 -24.06 -17.21
CA GLY A 182 40.69 -25.06 -18.22
C GLY A 182 39.53 -24.66 -19.14
N ASP A 183 39.67 -25.13 -20.38
CA ASP A 183 38.60 -25.46 -21.32
C ASP A 183 38.06 -24.35 -22.23
N GLN A 184 38.87 -24.02 -23.24
CA GLN A 184 38.40 -23.47 -24.53
C GLN A 184 38.10 -24.61 -25.52
N ASN A 185 37.20 -25.56 -25.20
CA ASN A 185 36.87 -26.64 -26.13
C ASN A 185 35.39 -27.08 -26.13
N ARG A 186 34.53 -26.18 -26.59
CA ARG A 186 33.17 -26.44 -27.09
C ARG A 186 32.74 -25.13 -27.75
N GLU A 187 32.80 -24.97 -29.06
CA GLU A 187 31.81 -25.46 -30.01
C GLU A 187 32.39 -25.32 -31.42
N ASP A 188 32.85 -26.42 -32.03
CA ASP A 188 33.23 -26.44 -33.46
C ASP A 188 32.72 -27.71 -34.14
N ARG A 189 31.56 -28.21 -33.68
CA ARG A 189 30.99 -29.48 -34.16
C ARG A 189 29.50 -29.37 -34.43
N SER A 190 29.14 -28.49 -35.37
CA SER A 190 27.78 -28.47 -35.94
C SER A 190 27.73 -27.92 -37.37
N ILE A 191 28.72 -28.24 -38.22
CA ILE A 191 28.59 -28.12 -39.67
C ILE A 191 29.18 -29.37 -40.34
N SER A 192 28.43 -30.47 -40.32
CA SER A 192 28.52 -31.52 -41.35
C SER A 192 27.35 -32.49 -41.22
N GLY A 193 26.48 -32.54 -42.22
CA GLY A 193 25.53 -33.64 -42.38
C GLY A 193 24.06 -33.26 -42.53
N MET A 194 23.71 -32.53 -43.59
CA MET A 194 22.43 -32.72 -44.26
C MET A 194 22.67 -32.60 -45.77
N GLN A 195 22.86 -33.76 -46.40
CA GLN A 195 22.48 -34.02 -47.80
C GLN A 195 21.16 -34.77 -47.77
#